data_AF-A0A7R9MGR0-F1
#
_entry.id   AF-A0A7R9MGR0-F1
#
_cell.length_a   1.000
_cell.length_b   1.000
_cell.length_c   1.000
_cell.angle_alpha   90.00
_cell.angle_beta   90.00
_cell.angle_gamma   90.00
#
_symmetry.space_group_name_H-M   'P 1'
#
loop_
_entity.id
_entity.type
_entity.pdbx_description
1 polymer ?
#
loop_
_entity_poly.entity_id
_entity_poly.type
_entity_poly.pdbx_seq_one_letter_code
_entity_poly.pdbx_strand_id
1 'polypeptide(L)'
;MNFHLFKLIHWYNKQSNQRLRHYFSGQSLAQTMSYLLRFGVVADVQYADNDDRQAWYDANKTRFYRNSLTQVKKAFSHWNCEENQNQGISFVLQLGDIIDGINAQPREYHDSSLDAIR
;
A
#
# COMPACT_ATOMS: atom_id res chain seq x y z
N MET A 1 15.44 12.89 -12.40
CA MET A 1 14.17 13.63 -12.53
C MET A 1 14.33 14.99 -11.83
N ASN A 2 14.19 16.09 -12.56
CA ASN A 2 14.69 17.43 -12.18
C ASN A 2 13.86 18.11 -11.07
N PHE A 3 14.51 18.51 -9.96
CA PHE A 3 13.92 19.27 -8.84
C PHE A 3 13.32 20.64 -9.25
N HIS A 4 13.70 21.17 -10.40
CA HIS A 4 13.18 22.44 -10.92
C HIS A 4 11.73 22.37 -11.41
N LEU A 5 11.25 21.20 -11.86
CA LEU A 5 9.85 21.06 -12.30
C LEU A 5 8.86 21.13 -11.11
N PHE A 6 9.25 20.61 -9.95
CA PHE A 6 8.42 20.62 -8.74
C PHE A 6 8.19 22.03 -8.19
N LYS A 7 9.20 22.91 -8.27
CA LYS A 7 9.04 24.31 -7.83
C LYS A 7 8.11 25.10 -8.75
N LEU A 8 8.10 24.81 -10.05
CA LEU A 8 7.25 25.49 -11.02
C LEU A 8 5.76 25.12 -10.85
N ILE A 9 5.47 23.83 -10.62
CA ILE A 9 4.10 23.33 -10.36
C ILE A 9 3.57 23.92 -9.05
N HIS A 10 4.40 23.96 -8.00
CA HIS A 10 3.98 24.48 -6.70
C HIS A 10 3.72 26.00 -6.73
N TRP A 11 4.50 26.76 -7.51
CA TRP A 11 4.29 28.21 -7.69
C TRP A 11 3.05 28.52 -8.53
N TYR A 12 2.81 27.76 -9.62
CA TYR A 12 1.62 27.92 -10.46
C TYR A 12 0.32 27.67 -9.67
N ASN A 13 0.30 26.62 -8.84
CA ASN A 13 -0.83 26.31 -7.95
C ASN A 13 -1.06 27.36 -6.85
N LYS A 14 -0.01 28.10 -6.47
CA LYS A 14 -0.12 29.19 -5.48
C LYS A 14 -0.69 30.47 -6.11
N GLN A 15 -0.35 30.77 -7.37
CA GLN A 15 -0.86 31.95 -8.07
C GLN A 15 -2.30 31.80 -8.59
N SER A 16 -2.70 30.61 -9.05
CA SER A 16 -4.09 30.36 -9.46
C SER A 16 -5.09 30.54 -8.31
N ASN A 17 -4.68 30.20 -7.08
CA ASN A 17 -5.49 30.32 -5.87
C ASN A 17 -5.67 31.75 -5.32
N GLN A 18 -4.91 32.74 -5.81
CA GLN A 18 -5.05 34.12 -5.37
C GLN A 18 -5.81 35.00 -6.38
N ARG A 19 -5.87 34.62 -7.67
CA ARG A 19 -6.51 35.43 -8.71
C ARG A 19 -8.02 35.22 -8.88
N LEU A 20 -8.63 34.28 -8.15
CA LEU A 20 -10.07 33.98 -8.27
C LEU A 20 -10.92 34.48 -7.09
N ARG A 21 -10.37 35.28 -6.17
CA ARG A 21 -11.09 35.74 -4.95
C ARG A 21 -11.86 37.06 -5.10
N HIS A 22 -12.07 37.58 -6.32
CA HIS A 22 -12.68 38.91 -6.52
C HIS A 22 -13.93 38.95 -7.40
N TYR A 23 -14.50 37.81 -7.77
CA TYR A 23 -15.84 37.77 -8.34
C TYR A 23 -16.61 36.63 -7.69
N PHE A 24 -17.90 36.86 -7.44
CA PHE A 24 -18.90 36.00 -6.77
C PHE A 24 -19.06 36.22 -5.26
N SER A 25 -19.78 37.29 -4.92
CA SER A 25 -20.78 37.28 -3.86
C SER A 25 -21.90 36.29 -4.26
N GLY A 26 -21.74 35.04 -3.90
CA GLY A 26 -22.72 33.99 -4.10
C GLY A 26 -22.24 32.80 -3.28
N GLN A 27 -23.07 32.32 -2.36
CA GLN A 27 -22.75 31.24 -1.43
C GLN A 27 -21.95 30.14 -2.13
N SER A 28 -20.71 29.91 -1.71
CA SER A 28 -19.94 28.77 -2.17
C SER A 28 -20.59 27.51 -1.61
N LEU A 29 -21.50 26.90 -2.37
CA LEU A 29 -21.80 25.48 -2.27
C LEU A 29 -20.56 24.73 -2.76
N ALA A 30 -19.46 24.82 -2.00
CA ALA A 30 -18.44 23.79 -2.00
C ALA A 30 -19.14 22.59 -1.38
N GLN A 31 -19.94 21.90 -2.18
CA GLN A 31 -20.55 20.64 -1.83
C GLN A 31 -19.35 19.71 -1.64
N THR A 32 -18.94 19.56 -0.38
CA THR A 32 -18.00 18.52 0.03
C THR A 32 -18.67 17.22 -0.37
N MET A 33 -18.29 16.69 -1.53
CA MET A 33 -18.75 15.38 -2.00
C MET A 33 -18.21 14.35 -1.01
N SER A 34 -18.94 14.14 0.08
CA SER A 34 -18.65 13.11 1.07
C SER A 34 -18.84 11.77 0.39
N TYR A 35 -17.79 10.95 0.36
CA TYR A 35 -17.91 9.58 -0.15
C TYR A 35 -19.02 8.84 0.60
N LEU A 36 -19.95 8.21 -0.13
CA LEU A 36 -21.02 7.41 0.46
C LEU A 36 -20.49 6.13 1.13
N LEU A 37 -19.35 5.64 0.65
CA LEU A 37 -18.69 4.45 1.15
C LEU A 37 -17.18 4.55 0.89
N ARG A 38 -16.38 4.12 1.86
CA ARG A 38 -14.93 3.99 1.73
C ARG A 38 -14.50 2.63 2.25
N PHE A 39 -13.79 1.86 1.45
CA PHE A 39 -13.34 0.52 1.82
C PHE A 39 -11.93 0.27 1.30
N GLY A 40 -11.18 -0.55 2.02
CA GLY A 40 -9.86 -1.01 1.59
C GLY A 40 -9.96 -2.20 0.64
N VAL A 41 -8.98 -2.36 -0.24
CA VAL A 41 -8.84 -3.56 -1.07
C VAL A 41 -7.42 -4.09 -0.92
N VAL A 42 -7.32 -5.40 -0.69
CA VAL A 42 -6.06 -6.17 -0.75
C VAL A 42 -6.26 -7.37 -1.66
N ALA A 43 -5.17 -7.84 -2.27
CA ALA A 43 -5.12 -9.01 -3.12
C ALA A 43 -3.70 -9.58 -3.07
N ASP A 44 -3.55 -10.88 -3.33
CA ASP A 44 -2.25 -11.53 -3.56
C ASP A 44 -1.19 -11.21 -2.50
N VAL A 45 -1.60 -11.22 -1.22
CA VAL A 45 -0.67 -10.97 -0.10
C VAL A 45 0.37 -12.08 -0.09
N GLN A 46 -0.05 -13.33 -0.30
CA GLN A 46 0.78 -14.53 -0.38
C GLN A 46 1.81 -14.56 0.77
N TYR A 47 1.32 -14.35 2.00
CA TYR A 47 2.20 -14.37 3.16
C TYR A 47 2.76 -15.76 3.40
N ALA A 48 4.05 -15.84 3.71
CA ALA A 48 4.67 -17.00 4.32
C ALA A 48 5.77 -16.61 5.29
N ASP A 49 6.01 -17.48 6.27
CA ASP A 49 7.19 -17.37 7.13
C ASP A 49 8.41 -17.99 6.43
N ASN A 50 8.82 -17.37 5.33
CA ASN A 50 9.95 -17.79 4.50
C ASN A 50 10.77 -16.57 4.03
N ASP A 51 12.03 -16.80 3.67
CA ASP A 51 12.87 -15.77 3.06
C ASP A 51 12.39 -15.44 1.65
N ASP A 52 12.75 -14.26 1.15
CA ASP A 52 12.40 -13.83 -0.20
C ASP A 52 12.95 -14.79 -1.25
N ARG A 53 12.13 -15.13 -2.26
CA ARG A 53 12.52 -16.05 -3.34
C ARG A 53 12.12 -15.50 -4.69
N GLN A 54 12.85 -15.86 -5.73
CA GLN A 54 12.39 -15.61 -7.10
C GLN A 54 11.06 -16.33 -7.35
N ALA A 55 10.16 -15.69 -8.09
CA ALA A 55 8.90 -16.28 -8.46
C ALA A 55 9.14 -17.45 -9.41
N TRP A 56 8.50 -18.59 -9.14
CA TRP A 56 8.68 -19.80 -9.94
C TRP A 56 8.27 -19.63 -11.42
N TYR A 57 7.35 -18.70 -11.70
CA TYR A 57 6.85 -18.41 -13.03
C TYR A 57 7.63 -17.31 -13.77
N ASP A 58 8.50 -16.57 -13.07
CA ASP A 58 9.28 -15.47 -13.65
C ASP A 58 10.49 -15.13 -12.77
N ALA A 59 11.69 -15.49 -13.23
CA ALA A 59 12.93 -15.27 -12.50
C ALA A 59 13.28 -13.78 -12.30
N ASN A 60 12.66 -12.87 -13.05
CA ASN A 60 12.84 -11.42 -12.87
C ASN A 60 11.96 -10.85 -11.76
N LYS A 61 11.05 -11.65 -11.19
CA LYS A 61 10.17 -11.25 -10.10
C LYS A 61 10.60 -11.93 -8.81
N THR A 62 10.48 -11.19 -7.71
CA THR A 62 10.75 -11.69 -6.36
C THR A 62 9.44 -11.71 -5.56
N ARG A 63 9.18 -12.83 -4.88
CA ARG A 63 8.13 -12.97 -3.87
C ARG A 63 8.71 -12.57 -2.51
N PHE A 64 8.10 -11.54 -1.92
CA PHE A 64 8.55 -10.96 -0.64
C PHE A 64 7.68 -11.46 0.52
N TYR A 65 7.81 -12.73 0.90
CA TYR A 65 6.83 -13.42 1.75
C TYR A 65 6.59 -12.75 3.09
N ARG A 66 7.64 -12.48 3.89
CA ARG A 66 7.46 -11.82 5.21
C ARG A 66 7.10 -10.35 5.07
N ASN A 67 7.65 -9.67 4.06
CA ASN A 67 7.37 -8.25 3.83
C ASN A 67 5.92 -8.01 3.39
N SER A 68 5.23 -9.00 2.81
CA SER A 68 3.81 -8.90 2.46
C SER A 68 2.95 -8.46 3.66
N LEU A 69 3.22 -9.00 4.85
CA LEU A 69 2.51 -8.63 6.08
C LEU A 69 2.80 -7.17 6.47
N THR A 70 4.03 -6.70 6.25
CA THR A 70 4.39 -5.29 6.43
C THR A 70 3.61 -4.39 5.46
N GLN A 71 3.40 -4.81 4.22
CA GLN A 71 2.59 -4.06 3.25
C GLN A 71 1.12 -3.96 3.69
N VAL A 72 0.54 -5.06 4.16
CA VAL A 72 -0.84 -5.06 4.69
C VAL A 72 -0.97 -4.12 5.90
N LYS A 73 0.00 -4.15 6.83
CA LYS A 73 0.04 -3.22 7.97
C LYS A 73 0.11 -1.76 7.52
N LYS A 74 0.97 -1.45 6.54
CA LYS A 74 1.10 -0.09 5.98
C LYS A 74 -0.19 0.37 5.31
N ALA A 75 -0.85 -0.49 4.54
CA ALA A 75 -2.15 -0.17 3.93
C ALA A 75 -3.19 0.15 5.01
N PHE A 76 -3.27 -0.67 6.07
CA PHE A 76 -4.20 -0.45 7.17
C PHE A 76 -3.91 0.83 7.96
N SER A 77 -2.64 1.10 8.26
CA SER A 77 -2.23 2.37 8.89
C SER A 77 -2.56 3.57 8.01
N HIS A 78 -2.34 3.45 6.70
CA HIS A 78 -2.67 4.51 5.75
C HIS A 78 -4.17 4.77 5.68
N TRP A 79 -5.02 3.75 5.66
CA TRP A 79 -6.47 3.95 5.63
C TRP A 79 -7.03 4.62 6.88
N ASN A 80 -6.39 4.39 8.02
CA ASN A 80 -6.85 4.89 9.32
C ASN A 80 -6.10 6.14 9.82
N CYS A 81 -5.20 6.73 9.02
CA CYS A 81 -4.46 7.92 9.45
C CYS A 81 -5.33 9.20 9.44
N GLU A 82 -4.92 10.17 10.26
CA GLU A 82 -5.63 11.45 10.43
C GLU A 82 -5.71 12.27 9.14
N GLU A 83 -4.75 12.10 8.21
CA GLU A 83 -4.76 12.74 6.89
C GLU A 83 -6.03 12.42 6.09
N ASN A 84 -6.69 11.28 6.37
CA ASN A 84 -7.97 10.94 5.75
C ASN A 84 -9.18 11.58 6.46
N GLN A 85 -8.98 12.72 7.13
CA GLN A 85 -10.00 13.50 7.84
C GLN A 85 -10.77 12.69 8.88
N ASN A 86 -10.09 11.77 9.58
CA ASN A 86 -10.69 10.81 10.51
C ASN A 86 -11.81 9.92 9.93
N GLN A 87 -11.93 9.83 8.61
CA GLN A 87 -13.03 9.09 7.98
C GLN A 87 -12.76 7.59 7.76
N GLY A 88 -11.81 6.95 8.46
CA GLY A 88 -11.53 5.49 8.45
C GLY A 88 -11.73 4.70 7.14
N ILE A 89 -11.89 3.38 7.20
CA ILE A 89 -12.53 2.61 6.13
C ILE A 89 -13.64 1.78 6.77
N SER A 90 -14.72 1.52 6.06
CA SER A 90 -15.87 0.78 6.59
C SER A 90 -15.60 -0.72 6.65
N PHE A 91 -14.92 -1.27 5.64
CA PHE A 91 -14.51 -2.67 5.57
C PHE A 91 -13.30 -2.82 4.63
N VAL A 92 -12.75 -4.04 4.58
CA VAL A 92 -11.71 -4.43 3.63
C VAL A 92 -12.23 -5.57 2.77
N LEU A 93 -12.09 -5.44 1.45
CA LEU A 93 -12.30 -6.53 0.51
C LEU A 93 -10.97 -7.23 0.25
N GLN A 94 -10.93 -8.54 0.52
CA GLN A 94 -9.80 -9.39 0.18
C GLN A 94 -10.18 -10.29 -1.00
N LEU A 95 -9.46 -10.12 -2.11
CA LEU A 95 -9.70 -10.76 -3.40
C LEU A 95 -9.06 -12.14 -3.57
N GLY A 96 -8.24 -12.61 -2.62
CA GLY A 96 -7.69 -13.97 -2.63
C GLY A 96 -6.23 -14.03 -2.20
N ASP A 97 -5.68 -15.24 -2.22
CA ASP A 97 -4.25 -15.51 -2.01
C ASP A 97 -3.65 -14.80 -0.80
N ILE A 98 -4.29 -14.94 0.37
CA ILE A 98 -3.80 -14.35 1.62
C ILE A 98 -2.50 -15.03 2.07
N ILE A 99 -2.46 -16.35 1.97
CA ILE A 99 -1.40 -17.22 2.47
C ILE A 99 -0.79 -17.95 1.29
N ASP A 100 0.53 -17.97 1.19
CA ASP A 100 1.24 -18.71 0.15
C ASP A 100 1.26 -20.21 0.46
N GLY A 101 1.17 -21.02 -0.60
CA GLY A 101 1.20 -22.49 -0.51
C GLY A 101 2.49 -23.06 0.09
N ILE A 102 3.60 -22.30 0.09
CA ILE A 102 4.85 -22.74 0.73
C ILE A 102 4.70 -22.95 2.24
N ASN A 103 3.71 -22.34 2.90
CA ASN A 103 3.44 -22.61 4.32
C ASN A 103 2.92 -24.03 4.57
N ALA A 104 2.38 -24.71 3.56
CA ALA A 104 1.94 -26.09 3.67
C ALA A 104 3.09 -27.09 3.45
N GLN A 105 4.26 -26.63 2.97
CA GLN A 105 5.40 -27.49 2.75
C GLN A 105 6.10 -27.81 4.07
N PRO A 106 6.51 -29.07 4.31
CA PRO A 106 7.37 -29.40 5.43
C PRO A 106 8.63 -28.53 5.36
N ARG A 107 9.05 -27.95 6.48
CA ARG A 107 10.35 -27.29 6.53
C ARG A 107 11.41 -28.36 6.26
N GLU A 108 12.11 -28.25 5.13
CA GLU A 108 13.32 -29.03 4.91
C GLU A 108 14.33 -28.60 5.98
N TYR A 109 14.46 -29.43 7.02
CA TYR A 109 15.53 -29.27 8.00
C TYR A 109 16.82 -29.69 7.29
N HIS A 110 17.59 -28.72 6.81
CA HIS A 110 18.98 -28.96 6.41
C HIS A 110 19.77 -29.21 7.69
N ASP A 111 19.81 -30.47 8.12
CA ASP A 111 20.62 -30.90 9.26
C ASP A 111 22.10 -30.99 8.85
N SER A 112 22.74 -29.84 8.69
CA SER A 112 24.20 -29.75 8.58
C SER A 112 24.93 -30.06 9.90
N SER A 113 24.20 -30.37 10.97
CA SER A 113 24.74 -30.77 12.27
C SER A 113 25.06 -32.26 12.38
N LEU A 114 24.52 -33.13 11.51
CA LEU A 114 24.85 -34.57 11.52
C LEU A 114 26.19 -34.91 10.85
N ASP A 115 26.69 -34.04 9.97
CA ASP A 115 28.00 -34.22 9.33
C ASP A 115 29.16 -33.77 10.23
N ALA A 116 28.89 -33.08 11.35
CA ALA A 116 29.91 -32.64 12.31
C ALA A 116 30.22 -33.68 13.41
N ILE A 117 29.56 -34.84 13.40
CA ILE A 117 29.72 -35.92 14.41
C ILE A 117 30.23 -37.24 13.76
N ARG A 118 30.60 -37.23 12.48
CA ARG A 118 31.28 -38.36 11.81
C ARG A 118 32.77 -38.08 11.64
#